data_AF-A0A9E1WJ17-F1
#
_entry.id   AF-A0A9E1WJ17-F1
#
_cell.length_a   1.000
_cell.length_b   1.000
_cell.length_c   1.000
_cell.angle_alpha   90.00
_cell.angle_beta   90.00
_cell.angle_gamma   90.00
#
_symmetry.space_group_name_H-M   'P 1'
#
loop_
_entity.id
_entity.type
_entity.pdbx_description
1 polymer ?
#
loop_
_entity_poly.entity_id
_entity_poly.type
_entity_poly.pdbx_seq_one_letter_code
_entity_poly.pdbx_strand_id
1 'polypeptide(L)'
;MIIVNISTIYMPNHNRPAFYQICCLLWLLSGCSTPIGITQITAEESYKISTISALSGAGQASNNTKAVLQRFNLTELYERNPQQALLNLHQIALTDERRDLLFALAEISYAYGESLPENSSNQTERMGSKNVFLQSAIYAYLYLLGESDEASPSPYDRRFREACELYNRALGYAFRQEQGNGLSFSGGNRDLQVGTVNISLVTNTLGWHLDDFQAFYSADTFDVHGFTVRNRKPGLGLSVIGVSNETSSSPNGGNIPITAFLRVNSSLRDLQAGHSSAQLELYSAYDDIDVMVNGQHIPLQSDTTAPLAYRLNDAELWKAGLKNFMFGAQIENHMLLDQPYQQGRIPVVLVHGTGSSPVWWAEMVNTLRSDQDIRNHYQFWFYIYASSAPIIVSARMLRDTLTDIVKQFDPENKDEAIDQMVLIGHSQGGLLTKLAAVDPGDKLWRAITEKSFESFESLDIDPQIRSTIQHNLFFNHLPFVKRVIYISTPHRGSFLTKNWVRNLTRTLVTLPSDLIKGGAEQFSRLSGQLKLSAFLRDKIPTSVDGMSPNNPVMKALVEMPLAPGITGNSIIAVLPGKDIKTGNDGVVEYSSAHIDGAESEYIVRTGHSAQGHPLAIEEVRRILLKHINKK
;
A
#
# COMPACT_ATOMS: atom_id res chain seq x y z
N MET A 1 18.17 50.69 -16.66
CA MET A 1 17.96 52.11 -17.00
C MET A 1 16.56 52.25 -17.58
N ILE A 2 15.56 52.46 -16.72
CA ILE A 2 14.18 52.70 -17.16
C ILE A 2 14.03 54.22 -17.27
N ILE A 3 13.87 54.70 -18.51
CA ILE A 3 13.47 56.07 -18.80
C ILE A 3 11.98 56.15 -18.45
N VAL A 4 11.67 56.67 -17.25
CA VAL A 4 10.30 57.06 -16.91
C VAL A 4 10.10 58.47 -17.45
N ASN A 5 9.24 58.56 -18.47
CA ASN A 5 8.77 59.80 -19.05
C ASN A 5 7.81 60.48 -18.05
N ILE A 6 8.34 61.38 -17.21
CA ILE A 6 7.52 62.16 -16.27
C ILE A 6 6.98 63.37 -17.02
N SER A 7 5.93 63.13 -17.80
CA SER A 7 5.02 64.17 -18.23
C SER A 7 3.94 64.32 -17.17
N THR A 8 3.86 65.50 -16.56
CA THR A 8 2.72 66.02 -15.77
C THR A 8 2.59 65.54 -14.32
N ILE A 9 3.45 66.07 -13.44
CA ILE A 9 3.06 66.37 -12.05
C ILE A 9 3.35 67.86 -11.82
N TYR A 10 2.29 68.66 -11.75
CA TYR A 10 2.35 70.08 -11.41
C TYR A 10 2.57 70.18 -9.89
N MET A 11 3.75 70.64 -9.46
CA MET A 11 4.01 71.00 -8.06
C MET A 11 4.37 72.49 -7.95
N PRO A 12 3.85 73.20 -6.94
CA PRO A 12 4.06 74.64 -6.76
C PRO A 12 5.52 75.00 -6.44
N ASN A 13 5.93 76.19 -6.90
CA ASN A 13 7.29 76.58 -7.25
C ASN A 13 8.25 76.91 -6.08
N HIS A 14 8.00 76.46 -4.84
CA HIS A 14 8.73 76.97 -3.67
C HIS A 14 9.68 76.01 -2.92
N ASN A 15 9.86 74.74 -3.33
CA ASN A 15 10.76 73.79 -2.62
C ASN A 15 11.79 73.06 -3.51
N ARG A 16 12.12 73.59 -4.69
CA ARG A 16 13.10 72.97 -5.60
C ARG A 16 14.52 72.76 -5.02
N PRO A 17 15.15 73.68 -4.25
CA PRO A 17 16.53 73.48 -3.81
C PRO A 17 16.68 72.35 -2.77
N ALA A 18 15.67 72.12 -1.93
CA ALA A 18 15.69 71.05 -0.92
C ALA A 18 15.58 69.65 -1.56
N PHE A 19 14.80 69.51 -2.64
CA PHE A 19 14.65 68.24 -3.35
C PHE A 19 15.96 67.80 -4.04
N TYR A 20 16.66 68.73 -4.71
CA TYR A 20 17.94 68.43 -5.35
C TYR A 20 19.05 68.16 -4.32
N GLN A 21 19.03 68.82 -3.15
CA GLN A 21 19.96 68.54 -2.06
C GLN A 21 19.71 67.16 -1.43
N ILE A 22 18.45 66.74 -1.25
CA ILE A 22 18.10 65.40 -0.75
C ILE A 22 18.48 64.32 -1.76
N CYS A 23 18.23 64.54 -3.06
CA CYS A 23 18.65 63.60 -4.10
C CYS A 23 20.19 63.50 -4.22
N CYS A 24 20.92 64.61 -4.08
CA CYS A 24 22.39 64.59 -4.04
C CYS A 24 22.92 63.93 -2.76
N LEU A 25 22.29 64.14 -1.60
CA LEU A 25 22.64 63.44 -0.36
C LEU A 25 22.39 61.92 -0.48
N LEU A 26 21.30 61.51 -1.12
CA LEU A 26 20.98 60.09 -1.36
C LEU A 26 21.97 59.43 -2.34
N TRP A 27 22.45 60.17 -3.34
CA TRP A 27 23.51 59.71 -4.25
C TRP A 27 24.91 59.67 -3.60
N LEU A 28 25.15 60.50 -2.58
CA LEU A 28 26.41 60.49 -1.81
C LEU A 28 26.38 59.46 -0.66
N LEU A 29 25.19 59.06 -0.20
CA LEU A 29 24.97 58.02 0.81
C LEU A 29 24.82 56.61 0.23
N SER A 30 24.68 56.46 -1.09
CA SER A 30 24.94 55.19 -1.79
C SER A 30 26.45 54.93 -1.87
N GLY A 31 27.09 54.90 -0.70
CA GLY A 31 28.45 54.43 -0.55
C GLY A 31 28.55 53.00 -1.09
N CYS A 32 29.60 52.78 -1.88
CA CYS A 32 29.91 51.56 -2.60
C CYS A 32 29.57 50.28 -1.82
N SER A 33 28.41 49.68 -2.09
CA SER A 33 28.32 48.23 -1.93
C SER A 33 29.28 47.65 -2.95
N THR A 34 30.27 46.89 -2.49
CA THR A 34 31.15 46.19 -3.41
C THR A 34 30.27 45.27 -4.27
N PRO A 35 30.45 45.20 -5.60
CA PRO A 35 29.62 44.38 -6.48
C PRO A 35 29.69 42.88 -6.15
N ILE A 36 30.68 42.50 -5.34
CA ILE A 36 30.87 41.18 -4.74
C ILE A 36 30.88 41.38 -3.22
N GLY A 37 30.06 40.61 -2.51
CA GLY A 37 29.98 40.64 -1.05
C GLY A 37 29.51 39.29 -0.51
N ILE A 38 29.72 39.05 0.78
CA ILE A 38 29.25 37.85 1.47
C ILE A 38 28.41 38.26 2.67
N THR A 39 27.26 37.62 2.83
CA THR A 39 26.43 37.73 4.03
C THR A 39 26.49 36.41 4.76
N GLN A 40 26.80 36.44 6.05
CA GLN A 40 26.77 35.23 6.88
C GLN A 40 25.31 34.83 7.11
N ILE A 41 24.99 33.58 6.76
CA ILE A 41 23.67 32.96 6.92
C ILE A 41 23.82 31.65 7.69
N THR A 42 22.70 31.05 8.11
CA THR A 42 22.74 29.73 8.75
C THR A 42 23.09 28.63 7.74
N ALA A 43 23.61 27.50 8.25
CA ALA A 43 23.89 26.34 7.40
C ALA A 43 22.60 25.79 6.73
N GLU A 44 21.45 25.89 7.39
CA GLU A 44 20.16 25.47 6.83
C GLU A 44 19.70 26.37 5.67
N GLU A 45 19.82 27.69 5.81
CA GLU A 45 19.54 28.63 4.72
C GLU A 45 20.49 28.44 3.54
N SER A 46 21.78 28.25 3.83
CA SER A 46 22.78 27.95 2.80
C SER A 46 22.43 26.67 2.05
N TYR A 47 22.02 25.61 2.77
CA TYR A 47 21.54 24.38 2.17
C TYR A 47 20.33 24.64 1.26
N LYS A 48 19.28 25.31 1.76
CA LYS A 48 18.07 25.65 0.98
C LYS A 48 18.40 26.40 -0.31
N ILE A 49 19.26 27.42 -0.24
CA ILE A 49 19.69 28.20 -1.41
C ILE A 49 20.49 27.33 -2.39
N SER A 50 21.43 26.52 -1.89
CA SER A 50 22.19 25.59 -2.71
C SER A 50 21.30 24.52 -3.34
N THR A 51 20.11 24.29 -2.77
CA THR A 51 19.16 23.25 -3.19
C THR A 51 17.99 23.69 -4.03
N ILE A 52 17.95 24.95 -4.44
CA ILE A 52 16.95 25.44 -5.39
C ILE A 52 17.12 24.71 -6.72
N SER A 53 16.00 24.19 -7.24
CA SER A 53 15.87 23.60 -8.57
C SER A 53 14.43 23.77 -9.07
N ALA A 54 14.18 23.42 -10.34
CA ALA A 54 12.84 23.48 -10.92
C ALA A 54 11.81 22.65 -10.13
N LEU A 55 12.26 21.61 -9.43
CA LEU A 55 11.44 20.72 -8.61
C LEU A 55 10.93 21.36 -7.32
N SER A 56 11.53 22.48 -6.88
CA SER A 56 11.25 23.16 -5.61
C SER A 56 9.96 24.03 -5.66
N GLY A 57 9.17 23.96 -6.73
CA GLY A 57 7.87 24.64 -6.85
C GLY A 57 7.91 26.14 -7.19
N ALA A 58 9.11 26.73 -7.34
CA ALA A 58 9.27 28.14 -7.70
C ALA A 58 9.59 28.38 -9.18
N GLY A 59 9.66 27.32 -10.01
CA GLY A 59 10.03 27.40 -11.43
C GLY A 59 11.47 27.90 -11.68
N GLN A 60 12.31 27.97 -10.64
CA GLN A 60 13.66 28.50 -10.74
C GLN A 60 14.65 27.42 -11.14
N ALA A 61 15.50 27.72 -12.13
CA ALA A 61 16.61 26.85 -12.50
C ALA A 61 17.65 26.74 -11.37
N SER A 62 18.24 25.56 -11.21
CA SER A 62 19.35 25.31 -10.28
C SER A 62 20.58 26.14 -10.61
N ASN A 63 21.51 26.27 -9.66
CA ASN A 63 22.79 26.94 -9.90
C ASN A 63 23.61 26.25 -11.00
N ASN A 64 23.49 24.93 -11.14
CA ASN A 64 24.14 24.17 -12.21
C ASN A 64 23.61 24.58 -13.59
N THR A 65 22.28 24.64 -13.73
CA THR A 65 21.65 25.08 -14.98
C THR A 65 21.90 26.55 -15.26
N LYS A 66 21.87 27.42 -14.24
CA LYS A 66 22.27 28.84 -14.38
C LYS A 66 23.71 28.98 -14.90
N ALA A 67 24.64 28.15 -14.42
CA ALA A 67 26.02 28.15 -14.92
C ALA A 67 26.09 27.75 -16.42
N VAL A 68 25.30 26.77 -16.85
CA VAL A 68 25.18 26.39 -18.28
C VAL A 68 24.56 27.52 -19.09
N LEU A 69 23.44 28.10 -18.65
CA LEU A 69 22.80 29.23 -19.34
C LEU A 69 23.77 30.42 -19.45
N GLN A 70 24.51 30.73 -18.38
CA GLN A 70 25.51 31.80 -18.39
C GLN A 70 26.66 31.52 -19.36
N ARG A 71 27.14 30.27 -19.40
CA ARG A 71 28.22 29.84 -20.32
C ARG A 71 27.90 30.16 -21.78
N PHE A 72 26.64 30.06 -22.17
CA PHE A 72 26.17 30.30 -23.54
C PHE A 72 25.41 31.63 -23.70
N ASN A 73 25.48 32.53 -22.72
CA ASN A 73 24.80 33.82 -22.73
C ASN A 73 23.27 33.72 -22.95
N LEU A 74 22.65 32.71 -22.33
CA LEU A 74 21.21 32.43 -22.41
C LEU A 74 20.42 32.88 -21.17
N THR A 75 21.08 33.40 -20.12
CA THR A 75 20.44 33.76 -18.85
C THR A 75 19.27 34.75 -19.02
N GLU A 76 19.53 35.91 -19.65
CA GLU A 76 18.49 36.93 -19.87
C GLU A 76 17.41 36.45 -20.87
N LEU A 77 17.80 35.63 -21.84
CA LEU A 77 16.85 35.04 -22.78
C LEU A 77 15.91 34.06 -22.07
N TYR A 78 16.42 33.24 -21.16
CA TYR A 78 15.62 32.30 -20.39
C TYR A 78 14.60 33.02 -19.51
N GLU A 79 14.98 34.12 -18.87
CA GLU A 79 14.05 34.92 -18.05
C GLU A 79 12.92 35.56 -18.87
N ARG A 80 13.20 35.98 -20.12
CA ARG A 80 12.23 36.66 -20.98
C ARG A 80 11.41 35.71 -21.86
N ASN A 81 12.05 34.65 -22.36
CA ASN A 81 11.49 33.67 -23.27
C ASN A 81 12.13 32.28 -23.03
N PRO A 82 11.64 31.54 -22.02
CA PRO A 82 12.16 30.22 -21.68
C PRO A 82 12.16 29.23 -22.85
N GLN A 83 11.11 29.28 -23.70
CA GLN A 83 10.98 28.42 -24.87
C GLN A 83 12.13 28.64 -25.85
N GLN A 84 12.42 29.90 -26.20
CA GLN A 84 13.50 30.20 -27.14
C GLN A 84 14.88 29.87 -26.56
N ALA A 85 15.09 30.11 -25.26
CA ALA A 85 16.32 29.71 -24.58
C ALA A 85 16.55 28.19 -24.64
N LEU A 86 15.48 27.41 -24.40
CA LEU A 86 15.48 25.95 -24.53
C LEU A 86 15.82 25.51 -25.96
N LEU A 87 15.19 26.10 -26.98
CA LEU A 87 15.46 25.76 -28.38
C LEU A 87 16.92 26.07 -28.76
N ASN A 88 17.44 27.22 -28.31
CA ASN A 88 18.84 27.60 -28.54
C ASN A 88 19.81 26.64 -27.84
N LEU A 89 19.54 26.27 -26.59
CA LEU A 89 20.36 25.34 -25.84
C LEU A 89 20.34 23.93 -26.48
N HIS A 90 19.20 23.51 -27.03
CA HIS A 90 19.11 22.25 -27.77
C HIS A 90 20.03 22.25 -29.00
N GLN A 91 20.01 23.32 -29.81
CA GLN A 91 20.89 23.43 -30.97
C GLN A 91 22.37 23.35 -30.60
N ILE A 92 22.76 23.94 -29.46
CA ILE A 92 24.12 23.83 -28.92
C ILE A 92 24.44 22.37 -28.57
N ALA A 93 23.54 21.70 -27.84
CA ALA A 93 23.70 20.31 -27.41
C ALA A 93 23.75 19.27 -28.55
N LEU A 94 23.37 19.63 -29.79
CA LEU A 94 23.56 18.76 -30.97
C LEU A 94 25.04 18.63 -31.39
N THR A 95 25.86 19.61 -31.01
CA THR A 95 27.28 19.72 -31.40
C THR A 95 28.25 19.71 -30.21
N ASP A 96 27.78 20.10 -29.03
CA ASP A 96 28.54 20.08 -27.78
C ASP A 96 28.07 18.90 -26.92
N GLU A 97 28.95 17.92 -26.72
CA GLU A 97 28.59 16.61 -26.15
C GLU A 97 28.67 16.55 -24.63
N ARG A 98 28.90 17.69 -23.95
CA ARG A 98 28.95 17.76 -22.49
C ARG A 98 27.58 17.40 -21.89
N ARG A 99 27.56 16.46 -20.93
CA ARG A 99 26.30 15.98 -20.32
C ARG A 99 25.59 17.05 -19.51
N ASP A 100 26.29 18.07 -19.01
CA ASP A 100 25.65 19.14 -18.23
C ASP A 100 24.61 19.94 -19.03
N LEU A 101 24.72 19.97 -20.36
CA LEU A 101 23.72 20.50 -21.27
C LEU A 101 22.40 19.70 -21.21
N LEU A 102 22.47 18.36 -21.17
CA LEU A 102 21.28 17.50 -21.08
C LEU A 102 20.54 17.70 -19.76
N PHE A 103 21.28 17.82 -18.65
CA PHE A 103 20.69 18.15 -17.35
C PHE A 103 19.99 19.51 -17.39
N ALA A 104 20.67 20.55 -17.91
CA ALA A 104 20.10 21.89 -18.02
C ALA A 104 18.84 21.89 -18.91
N LEU A 105 18.87 21.19 -20.04
CA LEU A 105 17.72 21.02 -20.93
C LEU A 105 16.55 20.32 -20.24
N ALA A 106 16.80 19.25 -19.47
CA ALA A 106 15.77 18.57 -18.69
C ALA A 106 15.11 19.52 -17.69
N GLU A 107 15.92 20.26 -16.92
CA GLU A 107 15.44 21.16 -15.88
C GLU A 107 14.64 22.34 -16.45
N ILE A 108 15.15 23.04 -17.47
CA ILE A 108 14.43 24.17 -18.06
C ILE A 108 13.19 23.72 -18.84
N SER A 109 13.19 22.51 -19.41
CA SER A 109 11.97 21.94 -20.01
C SER A 109 10.91 21.69 -18.94
N TYR A 110 11.29 21.15 -17.78
CA TYR A 110 10.36 20.94 -16.66
C TYR A 110 9.79 22.27 -16.17
N ALA A 111 10.65 23.25 -15.88
CA ALA A 111 10.25 24.57 -15.40
C ALA A 111 9.34 25.30 -16.41
N TYR A 112 9.64 25.18 -17.71
CA TYR A 112 8.80 25.74 -18.76
C TYR A 112 7.44 25.03 -18.80
N GLY A 113 7.39 23.70 -18.69
CA GLY A 113 6.16 22.93 -18.60
C GLY A 113 5.23 23.39 -17.47
N GLU A 114 5.79 23.61 -16.28
CA GLU A 114 5.07 24.14 -15.10
C GLU A 114 4.55 25.58 -15.30
N SER A 115 5.23 26.38 -16.13
CA SER A 115 4.80 27.75 -16.43
C SER A 115 3.64 27.83 -17.42
N LEU A 116 3.35 26.73 -18.14
CA LEU A 116 2.28 26.69 -19.14
C LEU A 116 0.91 26.50 -18.47
N PRO A 117 -0.18 27.06 -19.05
CA PRO A 117 -1.51 26.95 -18.45
C PRO A 117 -2.02 25.49 -18.47
N GLU A 118 -2.18 24.90 -17.28
CA GLU A 118 -2.67 23.52 -17.17
C GLU A 118 -4.13 23.33 -17.66
N ASN A 119 -4.97 24.36 -17.51
CA ASN A 119 -6.40 24.34 -17.81
C ASN A 119 -6.76 25.21 -19.03
N SER A 120 -5.84 25.36 -19.99
CA SER A 120 -6.20 26.06 -21.24
C SER A 120 -7.39 25.37 -21.90
N SER A 121 -8.38 26.14 -22.36
CA SER A 121 -9.49 25.60 -23.17
C SER A 121 -9.02 25.11 -24.54
N ASN A 122 -7.84 25.53 -24.99
CA ASN A 122 -7.21 25.14 -26.24
C ASN A 122 -6.49 23.79 -26.11
N GLN A 123 -6.97 22.79 -26.86
CA GLN A 123 -6.39 21.43 -26.86
C GLN A 123 -4.93 21.40 -27.32
N THR A 124 -4.55 22.26 -28.28
CA THR A 124 -3.17 22.34 -28.79
C THR A 124 -2.21 22.86 -27.72
N GLU A 125 -2.64 23.82 -26.89
CA GLU A 125 -1.83 24.34 -25.77
C GLU A 125 -1.66 23.30 -24.66
N ARG A 126 -2.73 22.55 -24.33
CA ARG A 126 -2.65 21.44 -23.36
C ARG A 126 -1.71 20.33 -23.83
N MET A 127 -1.80 19.95 -25.11
CA MET A 127 -0.90 18.96 -25.71
C MET A 127 0.55 19.47 -25.74
N GLY A 128 0.74 20.77 -25.99
CA GLY A 128 2.04 21.43 -25.90
C GLY A 128 2.68 21.28 -24.53
N SER A 129 1.94 21.50 -23.44
CA SER A 129 2.46 21.33 -22.07
C SER A 129 2.88 19.89 -21.76
N LYS A 130 2.04 18.89 -22.09
CA LYS A 130 2.36 17.46 -21.91
C LYS A 130 3.63 17.05 -22.67
N ASN A 131 3.76 17.54 -23.91
CA ASN A 131 4.93 17.24 -24.75
C ASN A 131 6.19 17.92 -24.22
N VAL A 132 6.10 19.10 -23.60
CA VAL A 132 7.25 19.74 -22.92
C VAL A 132 7.72 18.92 -21.72
N PHE A 133 6.81 18.35 -20.93
CA PHE A 133 7.19 17.43 -19.85
C PHE A 133 7.79 16.12 -20.39
N LEU A 134 7.21 15.54 -21.44
CA LEU A 134 7.79 14.37 -22.09
C LEU A 134 9.23 14.65 -22.58
N GLN A 135 9.46 15.84 -23.13
CA GLN A 135 10.79 16.29 -23.54
C GLN A 135 11.75 16.41 -22.34
N SER A 136 11.29 16.93 -21.20
CA SER A 136 12.07 16.94 -19.96
C SER A 136 12.48 15.53 -19.53
N ALA A 137 11.55 14.57 -19.56
CA ALA A 137 11.84 13.17 -19.25
C ALA A 137 12.87 12.58 -20.21
N ILE A 138 12.76 12.83 -21.51
CA ILE A 138 13.74 12.35 -22.52
C ILE A 138 15.14 12.91 -22.25
N TYR A 139 15.28 14.22 -21.97
CA TYR A 139 16.58 14.79 -21.66
C TYR A 139 17.17 14.26 -20.35
N ALA A 140 16.33 14.09 -19.31
CA ALA A 140 16.77 13.50 -18.05
C ALA A 140 17.24 12.05 -18.24
N TYR A 141 16.54 11.26 -19.07
CA TYR A 141 16.96 9.92 -19.44
C TYR A 141 18.31 9.93 -20.16
N LEU A 142 18.48 10.79 -21.17
CA LEU A 142 19.73 10.87 -21.92
C LEU A 142 20.90 11.34 -21.05
N TYR A 143 20.67 12.26 -20.11
CA TYR A 143 21.66 12.67 -19.14
C TYR A 143 22.15 11.48 -18.28
N LEU A 144 21.20 10.70 -17.76
CA LEU A 144 21.47 9.57 -16.86
C LEU A 144 22.06 8.35 -17.58
N LEU A 145 21.46 7.97 -18.72
CA LEU A 145 21.61 6.66 -19.35
C LEU A 145 21.97 6.72 -20.84
N GLY A 146 21.93 7.91 -21.46
CA GLY A 146 22.29 8.08 -22.87
C GLY A 146 23.77 7.83 -23.12
N GLU A 147 24.07 7.33 -24.31
CA GLU A 147 25.45 7.20 -24.79
C GLU A 147 26.07 8.59 -24.97
N SER A 148 27.29 8.77 -24.46
CA SER A 148 28.09 9.99 -24.58
C SER A 148 29.53 9.67 -24.21
N ASP A 149 30.47 10.45 -24.76
CA ASP A 149 31.90 10.36 -24.49
C ASP A 149 32.25 10.72 -23.02
N GLU A 150 31.38 11.46 -22.33
CA GLU A 150 31.51 11.68 -20.89
C GLU A 150 30.95 10.50 -20.11
N ALA A 151 31.63 10.14 -19.02
CA ALA A 151 31.15 9.12 -18.09
C ALA A 151 29.74 9.45 -17.56
N SER A 152 28.94 8.42 -17.30
CA SER A 152 27.65 8.57 -16.64
C SER A 152 27.78 9.36 -15.32
N PRO A 153 26.79 10.19 -14.98
CA PRO A 153 26.84 10.97 -13.76
C PRO A 153 26.97 10.06 -12.53
N SER A 154 27.87 10.44 -11.63
CA SER A 154 28.06 9.74 -10.36
C SER A 154 26.78 9.81 -9.51
N PRO A 155 26.35 8.73 -8.83
CA PRO A 155 25.25 8.80 -7.88
C PRO A 155 25.48 9.77 -6.69
N TYR A 156 26.73 10.18 -6.46
CA TYR A 156 27.09 11.21 -5.49
C TYR A 156 26.97 12.63 -6.03
N ASP A 157 26.84 12.80 -7.35
CA ASP A 157 26.49 14.08 -7.97
C ASP A 157 25.00 14.35 -7.72
N ARG A 158 24.69 15.49 -7.14
CA ARG A 158 23.31 15.86 -6.83
C ARG A 158 22.42 15.93 -8.07
N ARG A 159 22.99 16.30 -9.22
CA ARG A 159 22.28 16.32 -10.51
C ARG A 159 21.76 14.95 -10.91
N PHE A 160 22.44 13.87 -10.50
CA PHE A 160 21.96 12.50 -10.71
C PHE A 160 20.56 12.31 -10.09
N ARG A 161 20.43 12.65 -8.80
CA ARG A 161 19.14 12.52 -8.09
C ARG A 161 18.09 13.48 -8.60
N GLU A 162 18.46 14.72 -8.88
CA GLU A 162 17.53 15.70 -9.46
C GLU A 162 17.03 15.26 -10.84
N ALA A 163 17.89 14.67 -11.68
CA ALA A 163 17.47 14.13 -12.98
C ALA A 163 16.54 12.93 -12.85
N CYS A 164 16.74 12.03 -11.86
CA CYS A 164 15.76 10.97 -11.59
C CYS A 164 14.38 11.55 -11.26
N GLU A 165 14.33 12.57 -10.39
CA GLU A 165 13.07 13.21 -10.00
C GLU A 165 12.42 14.00 -11.15
N LEU A 166 13.21 14.71 -11.96
CA LEU A 166 12.74 15.36 -13.19
C LEU A 166 12.12 14.32 -14.13
N TYR A 167 12.80 13.21 -14.37
CA TYR A 167 12.28 12.12 -15.20
C TYR A 167 10.97 11.56 -14.62
N ASN A 168 10.96 11.14 -13.36
CA ASN A 168 9.82 10.47 -12.73
C ASN A 168 8.58 11.38 -12.73
N ARG A 169 8.73 12.63 -12.29
CA ARG A 169 7.61 13.58 -12.20
C ARG A 169 7.14 14.03 -13.57
N ALA A 170 8.06 14.30 -14.50
CA ALA A 170 7.70 14.73 -15.84
C ALA A 170 6.89 13.66 -16.60
N LEU A 171 7.16 12.37 -16.38
CA LEU A 171 6.31 11.29 -16.92
C LEU A 171 4.87 11.39 -16.40
N GLY A 172 4.68 11.73 -15.12
CA GLY A 172 3.35 11.93 -14.52
C GLY A 172 2.55 13.02 -15.22
N TYR A 173 3.19 14.15 -15.55
CA TYR A 173 2.54 15.23 -16.30
C TYR A 173 2.34 14.88 -17.79
N ALA A 174 3.33 14.24 -18.42
CA ALA A 174 3.29 13.87 -19.83
C ALA A 174 2.14 12.92 -20.18
N PHE A 175 1.83 11.97 -19.29
CA PHE A 175 0.77 10.97 -19.47
C PHE A 175 -0.51 11.28 -18.71
N ARG A 176 -0.66 12.48 -18.14
CA ARG A 176 -1.90 12.92 -17.50
C ARG A 176 -3.07 12.87 -18.49
N GLN A 177 -4.27 12.50 -18.04
CA GLN A 177 -5.48 12.57 -18.85
C GLN A 177 -5.86 14.04 -19.16
N GLU A 178 -6.76 14.27 -20.12
CA GLU A 178 -7.26 15.63 -20.40
C GLU A 178 -8.21 16.14 -19.31
N GLN A 179 -8.97 15.23 -18.68
CA GLN A 179 -9.89 15.56 -17.60
C GLN A 179 -9.56 14.73 -16.36
N GLY A 180 -9.64 15.37 -15.19
CA GLY A 180 -9.33 14.73 -13.90
C GLY A 180 -7.83 14.52 -13.66
N ASN A 181 -7.53 13.75 -12.63
CA ASN A 181 -6.15 13.50 -12.16
C ASN A 181 -5.60 12.13 -12.59
N GLY A 182 -6.28 11.44 -13.51
CA GLY A 182 -5.87 10.14 -14.01
C GLY A 182 -4.70 10.19 -14.99
N LEU A 183 -4.11 9.04 -15.27
CA LEU A 183 -3.09 8.82 -16.29
C LEU A 183 -3.68 8.01 -17.45
N SER A 184 -3.15 8.22 -18.66
CA SER A 184 -3.46 7.42 -19.84
C SER A 184 -2.18 7.05 -20.56
N PHE A 185 -1.83 5.77 -20.50
CA PHE A 185 -0.67 5.22 -21.19
C PHE A 185 -1.07 4.83 -22.61
N SER A 186 -0.45 5.48 -23.59
CA SER A 186 -0.73 5.23 -25.00
C SER A 186 0.53 5.42 -25.83
N GLY A 187 0.66 4.61 -26.88
CA GLY A 187 1.69 4.79 -27.89
C GLY A 187 1.36 5.89 -28.90
N GLY A 188 2.16 5.94 -29.96
CA GLY A 188 2.01 6.85 -31.09
C GLY A 188 3.03 7.99 -31.10
N ASN A 189 2.92 8.85 -32.11
CA ASN A 189 3.80 9.99 -32.28
C ASN A 189 3.47 11.10 -31.26
N ARG A 190 4.51 11.79 -30.79
CA ARG A 190 4.42 12.97 -29.93
C ARG A 190 5.32 14.07 -30.49
N ASP A 191 4.73 15.21 -30.81
CA ASP A 191 5.44 16.38 -31.34
C ASP A 191 5.97 17.22 -30.18
N LEU A 192 7.28 17.13 -29.94
CA LEU A 192 8.00 17.92 -28.96
C LEU A 192 8.37 19.29 -29.54
N GLN A 193 8.98 20.16 -28.74
CA GLN A 193 9.41 21.48 -29.20
C GLN A 193 10.57 21.40 -30.20
N VAL A 194 11.36 20.32 -30.14
CA VAL A 194 12.60 20.15 -30.90
C VAL A 194 12.51 19.08 -32.00
N GLY A 195 11.40 18.33 -32.08
CA GLY A 195 11.23 17.22 -33.03
C GLY A 195 10.11 16.28 -32.60
N THR A 196 10.05 15.09 -33.20
CA THR A 196 9.00 14.10 -32.95
C THR A 196 9.59 12.82 -32.38
N VAL A 197 8.90 12.21 -31.43
CA VAL A 197 9.23 10.87 -30.89
C VAL A 197 8.07 9.91 -31.10
N ASN A 198 8.36 8.70 -31.55
CA ASN A 198 7.39 7.60 -31.61
C ASN A 198 7.47 6.78 -30.31
N ILE A 199 6.35 6.66 -29.60
CA ILE A 199 6.27 5.84 -28.38
C ILE A 199 5.55 4.53 -28.71
N SER A 200 6.17 3.41 -28.33
CA SER A 200 5.53 2.09 -28.29
C SER A 200 5.22 1.70 -26.85
N LEU A 201 4.09 1.04 -26.62
CA LEU A 201 3.67 0.60 -25.28
C LEU A 201 4.04 -0.88 -25.09
N VAL A 202 4.71 -1.19 -23.98
CA VAL A 202 5.18 -2.53 -23.61
C VAL A 202 4.51 -2.93 -22.29
N THR A 203 3.58 -3.88 -22.35
CA THR A 203 2.73 -4.28 -21.20
C THR A 203 2.98 -5.71 -20.72
N ASN A 204 3.73 -6.53 -21.46
CA ASN A 204 4.02 -7.91 -21.08
C ASN A 204 4.83 -8.02 -19.78
N THR A 205 5.56 -6.98 -19.39
CA THR A 205 6.30 -6.86 -18.12
C THR A 205 5.42 -6.58 -16.90
N LEU A 206 4.15 -6.22 -17.11
CA LEU A 206 3.23 -5.91 -16.02
C LEU A 206 2.74 -7.17 -15.30
N GLY A 207 2.70 -8.32 -16.00
CA GLY A 207 2.09 -9.55 -15.48
C GLY A 207 0.56 -9.56 -15.50
N TRP A 208 -0.08 -8.46 -15.91
CA TRP A 208 -1.53 -8.31 -16.05
C TRP A 208 -1.89 -7.67 -17.40
N HIS A 209 -3.11 -7.90 -17.89
CA HIS A 209 -3.57 -7.23 -19.09
C HIS A 209 -3.94 -5.78 -18.76
N LEU A 210 -3.60 -4.84 -19.66
CA LEU A 210 -3.91 -3.43 -19.42
C LEU A 210 -5.44 -3.19 -19.34
N ASP A 211 -6.22 -3.99 -20.07
CA ASP A 211 -7.69 -3.96 -20.06
C ASP A 211 -8.30 -4.43 -18.72
N ASP A 212 -7.50 -5.06 -17.85
CA ASP A 212 -7.91 -5.39 -16.49
C ASP A 212 -7.95 -4.14 -15.58
N PHE A 213 -7.52 -2.96 -16.06
CA PHE A 213 -7.48 -1.73 -15.28
C PHE A 213 -8.53 -0.71 -15.72
N GLN A 214 -9.25 -0.15 -14.74
CA GLN A 214 -10.21 0.94 -14.95
C GLN A 214 -9.54 2.32 -14.95
N ALA A 215 -8.48 2.50 -14.17
CA ALA A 215 -7.83 3.78 -14.01
C ALA A 215 -6.38 3.64 -13.55
N PHE A 216 -5.58 4.66 -13.86
CA PHE A 216 -4.22 4.81 -13.37
C PHE A 216 -4.07 6.19 -12.75
N TYR A 217 -3.35 6.29 -11.65
CA TYR A 217 -3.03 7.57 -11.00
C TYR A 217 -1.56 7.64 -10.63
N SER A 218 -0.98 8.83 -10.62
CA SER A 218 0.37 9.01 -10.08
C SER A 218 0.35 8.83 -8.56
N ALA A 219 1.26 8.04 -8.01
CA ALA A 219 1.40 7.93 -6.55
C ALA A 219 1.88 9.26 -5.92
N ASP A 220 2.52 10.13 -6.72
CA ASP A 220 3.05 11.43 -6.26
C ASP A 220 1.95 12.47 -6.01
N THR A 221 0.74 12.25 -6.52
CA THR A 221 -0.39 13.18 -6.31
C THR A 221 -1.19 12.88 -5.04
N PHE A 222 -0.77 11.92 -4.23
CA PHE A 222 -1.42 11.55 -2.98
C PHE A 222 -0.51 11.80 -1.77
N ASP A 223 -1.04 12.54 -0.81
CA ASP A 223 -0.50 12.62 0.55
C ASP A 223 -1.11 11.49 1.39
N VAL A 224 -0.26 10.58 1.85
CA VAL A 224 -0.68 9.36 2.54
C VAL A 224 -0.60 9.58 4.05
N HIS A 225 -1.73 9.45 4.74
CA HIS A 225 -1.82 9.53 6.19
C HIS A 225 -2.34 8.22 6.81
N GLY A 226 -2.11 8.04 8.10
CA GLY A 226 -2.64 6.88 8.86
C GLY A 226 -1.75 5.64 8.87
N PHE A 227 -0.65 5.64 8.11
CA PHE A 227 0.44 4.66 8.21
C PHE A 227 1.63 5.28 8.92
N THR A 228 2.40 4.48 9.66
CA THR A 228 3.63 4.99 10.31
C THR A 228 4.73 5.26 9.29
N VAL A 229 4.78 4.47 8.20
CA VAL A 229 5.81 4.55 7.16
C VAL A 229 5.17 4.45 5.77
N ARG A 230 5.57 5.35 4.86
CA ARG A 230 5.30 5.24 3.43
C ARG A 230 6.43 4.46 2.76
N ASN A 231 6.14 3.24 2.34
CA ASN A 231 7.08 2.33 1.68
C ASN A 231 7.26 2.73 0.22
N ARG A 232 8.15 3.70 0.02
CA ARG A 232 8.60 4.17 -1.28
C ARG A 232 10.08 3.82 -1.46
N LYS A 233 10.42 3.17 -2.57
CA LYS A 233 11.80 2.89 -2.96
C LYS A 233 12.25 3.90 -4.01
N PRO A 234 13.44 4.54 -3.84
CA PRO A 234 13.97 5.44 -4.84
C PRO A 234 14.45 4.66 -6.07
N GLY A 235 14.22 5.21 -7.26
CA GLY A 235 14.62 4.61 -8.52
C GLY A 235 14.22 5.48 -9.70
N LEU A 236 14.27 4.92 -10.90
CA LEU A 236 13.85 5.58 -12.14
C LEU A 236 12.50 4.99 -12.60
N GLY A 237 11.58 5.83 -13.04
CA GLY A 237 10.21 5.47 -13.38
C GLY A 237 9.17 6.23 -12.55
N LEU A 238 8.01 6.48 -13.15
CA LEU A 238 6.85 7.03 -12.44
C LEU A 238 6.21 5.93 -11.61
N SER A 239 6.01 6.17 -10.31
CA SER A 239 5.23 5.27 -9.46
C SER A 239 3.74 5.53 -9.64
N VAL A 240 2.97 4.46 -9.89
CA VAL A 240 1.59 4.49 -10.36
C VAL A 240 0.71 3.62 -9.47
N ILE A 241 -0.50 4.10 -9.20
CA ILE A 241 -1.61 3.33 -8.64
C ILE A 241 -2.45 2.83 -9.82
N GLY A 242 -2.39 1.53 -10.09
CA GLY A 242 -3.28 0.87 -11.06
C GLY A 242 -4.53 0.36 -10.36
N VAL A 243 -5.70 0.87 -10.72
CA VAL A 243 -6.99 0.43 -10.18
C VAL A 243 -7.56 -0.64 -11.11
N SER A 244 -7.66 -1.87 -10.65
CA SER A 244 -8.09 -3.02 -11.43
C SER A 244 -9.59 -3.31 -11.30
N ASN A 245 -10.16 -3.89 -12.35
CA ASN A 245 -11.49 -4.46 -12.40
C ASN A 245 -11.57 -5.76 -11.60
N GLU A 246 -12.78 -6.18 -11.27
CA GLU A 246 -13.05 -7.51 -10.74
C GLU A 246 -12.82 -8.57 -11.83
N THR A 247 -12.03 -9.59 -11.53
CA THR A 247 -11.73 -10.72 -12.43
C THR A 247 -11.77 -12.04 -11.66
N SER A 248 -11.67 -13.18 -12.35
CA SER A 248 -11.62 -14.49 -11.68
C SER A 248 -10.43 -14.65 -10.74
N SER A 249 -9.28 -14.02 -11.05
CA SER A 249 -8.08 -14.00 -10.21
C SER A 249 -8.06 -12.85 -9.19
N SER A 250 -8.90 -11.84 -9.38
CA SER A 250 -9.04 -10.71 -8.46
C SER A 250 -10.53 -10.44 -8.20
N PRO A 251 -11.22 -11.28 -7.41
CA PRO A 251 -12.68 -11.27 -7.29
C PRO A 251 -13.24 -9.98 -6.70
N ASN A 252 -12.40 -9.19 -6.05
CA ASN A 252 -12.73 -7.90 -5.43
C ASN A 252 -11.98 -6.71 -6.08
N GLY A 253 -11.50 -6.87 -7.32
CA GLY A 253 -10.59 -5.92 -7.96
C GLY A 253 -9.35 -5.67 -7.12
N GLY A 254 -8.71 -4.52 -7.29
CA GLY A 254 -7.50 -4.21 -6.53
C GLY A 254 -6.85 -2.89 -6.89
N ASN A 255 -5.94 -2.45 -6.02
CA ASN A 255 -5.08 -1.29 -6.26
C ASN A 255 -3.63 -1.77 -6.27
N ILE A 256 -3.05 -1.79 -7.46
CA ILE A 256 -1.79 -2.44 -7.76
C ILE A 256 -0.70 -1.37 -7.87
N PRO A 257 0.42 -1.48 -7.13
CA PRO A 257 1.61 -0.66 -7.36
C PRO A 257 2.22 -1.00 -8.72
N ILE A 258 2.40 0.00 -9.57
CA ILE A 258 2.98 -0.12 -10.90
C ILE A 258 4.13 0.90 -11.03
N THR A 259 5.15 0.57 -11.81
CA THR A 259 6.16 1.54 -12.27
C THR A 259 6.04 1.72 -13.77
N ALA A 260 5.88 2.96 -14.24
CA ALA A 260 5.95 3.30 -15.65
C ALA A 260 7.34 3.84 -16.01
N PHE A 261 8.04 3.14 -16.89
CA PHE A 261 9.41 3.43 -17.31
C PHE A 261 9.45 3.73 -18.81
N LEU A 262 9.88 4.94 -19.17
CA LEU A 262 10.14 5.33 -20.57
C LEU A 262 11.60 5.07 -20.94
N ARG A 263 11.85 4.01 -21.71
CA ARG A 263 13.14 3.71 -22.31
C ARG A 263 13.32 4.49 -23.62
N VAL A 264 14.32 5.34 -23.69
CA VAL A 264 14.65 6.09 -24.92
C VAL A 264 15.73 5.33 -25.69
N ASN A 265 15.46 4.98 -26.94
CA ASN A 265 16.33 4.17 -27.80
C ASN A 265 16.98 5.02 -28.91
N SER A 266 17.20 6.31 -28.65
CA SER A 266 17.57 7.28 -29.69
C SER A 266 18.40 8.43 -29.10
N SER A 267 19.25 9.01 -29.93
CA SER A 267 20.10 10.16 -29.57
C SER A 267 19.35 11.49 -29.68
N LEU A 268 19.98 12.58 -29.21
CA LEU A 268 19.49 13.94 -29.46
C LEU A 268 19.34 14.25 -30.95
N ARG A 269 20.24 13.75 -31.80
CA ARG A 269 20.23 14.00 -33.24
C ARG A 269 19.06 13.29 -33.91
N ASP A 270 18.75 12.06 -33.47
CA ASP A 270 17.58 11.32 -33.94
C ASP A 270 16.28 12.04 -33.57
N LEU A 271 16.23 12.63 -32.37
CA LEU A 271 15.09 13.44 -31.94
C LEU A 271 14.88 14.66 -32.83
N GLN A 272 15.93 15.43 -33.10
CA GLN A 272 15.87 16.60 -33.98
C GLN A 272 15.46 16.22 -35.42
N ALA A 273 15.89 15.05 -35.89
CA ALA A 273 15.57 14.54 -37.22
C ALA A 273 14.16 13.93 -37.33
N GLY A 274 13.44 13.75 -36.21
CA GLY A 274 12.12 13.10 -36.18
C GLY A 274 12.17 11.58 -36.33
N HIS A 275 13.33 10.97 -36.06
CA HIS A 275 13.54 9.52 -36.11
C HIS A 275 13.65 8.89 -34.71
N SER A 276 13.33 9.65 -33.66
CA SER A 276 13.43 9.16 -32.28
C SER A 276 12.32 8.16 -31.94
N SER A 277 12.70 7.13 -31.20
CA SER A 277 11.80 6.10 -30.68
C SER A 277 12.00 5.86 -29.19
N ALA A 278 10.91 5.56 -28.50
CA ALA A 278 10.91 5.20 -27.09
C ALA A 278 9.91 4.07 -26.81
N GLN A 279 10.17 3.32 -25.75
CA GLN A 279 9.30 2.27 -25.21
C GLN A 279 8.79 2.71 -23.85
N LEU A 280 7.48 2.75 -23.68
CA LEU A 280 6.86 2.92 -22.38
C LEU A 280 6.54 1.53 -21.81
N GLU A 281 7.33 1.13 -20.82
CA GLU A 281 7.27 -0.16 -20.14
C GLU A 281 6.50 -0.02 -18.82
N LEU A 282 5.60 -0.95 -18.53
CA LEU A 282 4.87 -1.00 -17.26
C LEU A 282 5.28 -2.22 -16.45
N TYR A 283 5.69 -2.02 -15.20
CA TYR A 283 6.19 -3.07 -14.32
C TYR A 283 5.33 -3.22 -13.06
N SER A 284 5.13 -4.47 -12.63
CA SER A 284 4.63 -4.78 -11.30
C SER A 284 5.64 -4.31 -10.25
N ALA A 285 5.27 -3.36 -9.40
CA ALA A 285 6.14 -2.95 -8.30
C ALA A 285 6.12 -3.94 -7.11
N TYR A 286 5.45 -5.08 -7.25
CA TYR A 286 5.60 -6.22 -6.33
C TYR A 286 6.88 -7.03 -6.57
N ASP A 287 7.32 -7.12 -7.83
CA ASP A 287 8.23 -8.17 -8.30
C ASP A 287 9.54 -7.61 -8.83
N ASP A 288 9.43 -6.69 -9.80
CA ASP A 288 10.57 -6.15 -10.51
C ASP A 288 11.07 -4.89 -9.82
N ILE A 289 12.32 -4.98 -9.35
CA ILE A 289 12.98 -3.89 -8.65
C ILE A 289 14.06 -3.21 -9.49
N ASP A 290 14.40 -3.76 -10.65
CA ASP A 290 15.36 -3.19 -11.59
C ASP A 290 15.06 -3.54 -13.06
N VAL A 291 15.68 -2.79 -13.96
CA VAL A 291 15.68 -3.03 -15.40
C VAL A 291 17.10 -2.94 -15.94
N MET A 292 17.42 -3.75 -16.94
CA MET A 292 18.69 -3.66 -17.64
C MET A 292 18.65 -2.57 -18.70
N VAL A 293 19.58 -1.60 -18.61
CA VAL A 293 19.79 -0.56 -19.63
C VAL A 293 21.28 -0.48 -19.90
N ASN A 294 21.71 -0.67 -21.15
CA ASN A 294 23.12 -0.56 -21.56
C ASN A 294 24.09 -1.38 -20.66
N GLY A 295 23.69 -2.58 -20.23
CA GLY A 295 24.48 -3.45 -19.35
C GLY A 295 24.49 -3.04 -17.87
N GLN A 296 23.72 -2.04 -17.47
CA GLN A 296 23.59 -1.58 -16.08
C GLN A 296 22.21 -1.97 -15.49
N HIS A 297 22.20 -2.37 -14.22
CA HIS A 297 20.96 -2.56 -13.45
C HIS A 297 20.46 -1.20 -12.95
N ILE A 298 19.30 -0.78 -13.42
CA ILE A 298 18.67 0.47 -13.04
C ILE A 298 17.51 0.18 -12.08
N PRO A 299 17.57 0.60 -10.82
CA PRO A 299 16.48 0.35 -9.88
C PRO A 299 15.23 1.12 -10.28
N LEU A 300 14.07 0.45 -10.25
CA LEU A 300 12.78 1.07 -10.54
C LEU A 300 12.22 1.78 -9.32
N GLN A 301 11.63 2.97 -9.51
CA GLN A 301 10.95 3.67 -8.42
C GLN A 301 9.60 3.03 -8.11
N SER A 302 9.36 2.65 -6.86
CA SER A 302 8.08 2.04 -6.46
C SER A 302 7.49 2.67 -5.21
N ASP A 303 6.16 2.61 -5.10
CA ASP A 303 5.40 2.97 -3.91
C ASP A 303 4.33 1.91 -3.66
N THR A 304 4.51 1.11 -2.61
CA THR A 304 3.56 0.05 -2.26
C THR A 304 2.52 0.51 -1.24
N THR A 305 2.72 1.66 -0.59
CA THR A 305 1.78 2.19 0.41
C THR A 305 0.65 2.96 -0.25
N ALA A 306 0.92 3.80 -1.25
CA ALA A 306 -0.10 4.64 -1.86
C ALA A 306 -1.27 3.84 -2.47
N PRO A 307 -1.06 2.73 -3.20
CA PRO A 307 -2.18 1.89 -3.68
C PRO A 307 -2.99 1.26 -2.54
N LEU A 308 -2.32 0.77 -1.49
CA LEU A 308 -2.97 0.21 -0.31
C LEU A 308 -3.80 1.28 0.43
N ALA A 309 -3.24 2.47 0.62
CA ALA A 309 -3.93 3.62 1.22
C ALA A 309 -5.14 4.03 0.38
N TYR A 310 -4.98 4.12 -0.94
CA TYR A 310 -6.07 4.44 -1.87
C TYR A 310 -7.21 3.41 -1.76
N ARG A 311 -6.88 2.13 -1.57
CA ARG A 311 -7.86 1.06 -1.36
C ARG A 311 -8.62 1.22 -0.06
N LEU A 312 -7.89 1.48 1.01
CA LEU A 312 -8.45 1.59 2.35
C LEU A 312 -9.14 2.93 2.59
N ASN A 313 -9.03 3.92 1.69
CA ASN A 313 -9.72 5.20 1.79
C ASN A 313 -11.25 5.10 1.53
N ASP A 314 -11.78 3.89 1.33
CA ASP A 314 -13.22 3.66 1.24
C ASP A 314 -13.88 3.71 2.65
N ALA A 315 -14.80 4.65 2.82
CA ALA A 315 -15.54 4.86 4.07
C ALA A 315 -16.40 3.65 4.48
N GLU A 316 -16.86 2.82 3.55
CA GLU A 316 -17.61 1.60 3.88
C GLU A 316 -16.70 0.53 4.49
N LEU A 317 -15.43 0.40 4.07
CA LEU A 317 -14.46 -0.53 4.68
C LEU A 317 -14.14 -0.16 6.14
N TRP A 318 -14.05 1.13 6.45
CA TRP A 318 -13.82 1.60 7.83
C TRP A 318 -15.03 1.42 8.73
N LYS A 319 -16.25 1.63 8.20
CA LYS A 319 -17.50 1.46 8.96
C LYS A 319 -17.93 0.00 9.06
N ALA A 320 -17.45 -0.86 8.17
CA ALA A 320 -17.78 -2.28 8.09
C ALA A 320 -17.56 -2.99 9.43
N GLY A 321 -16.40 -2.88 10.09
CA GLY A 321 -16.12 -3.70 11.30
C GLY A 321 -17.20 -3.61 12.40
N LEU A 322 -17.56 -2.38 12.79
CA LEU A 322 -18.60 -2.17 13.80
C LEU A 322 -20.00 -2.43 13.23
N LYS A 323 -20.34 -1.88 12.05
CA LYS A 323 -21.66 -2.08 11.38
C LYS A 323 -21.97 -3.56 11.15
N ASN A 324 -20.98 -4.33 10.72
CA ASN A 324 -21.04 -5.77 10.48
C ASN A 324 -21.20 -6.55 11.77
N PHE A 325 -20.56 -6.12 12.85
CA PHE A 325 -20.76 -6.73 14.16
C PHE A 325 -22.16 -6.43 14.74
N MET A 326 -22.69 -5.22 14.53
CA MET A 326 -24.01 -4.80 15.06
C MET A 326 -25.20 -5.32 14.25
N PHE A 327 -25.09 -5.39 12.93
CA PHE A 327 -26.21 -5.65 12.00
C PHE A 327 -25.94 -6.78 11.00
N GLY A 328 -24.82 -7.51 11.12
CA GLY A 328 -24.28 -8.41 10.10
C GLY A 328 -24.96 -9.76 9.93
N ALA A 329 -26.22 -9.91 10.33
CA ALA A 329 -27.04 -11.09 10.00
C ALA A 329 -27.18 -11.33 8.48
N GLN A 330 -26.73 -10.38 7.63
CA GLN A 330 -26.83 -10.39 6.16
C GLN A 330 -25.47 -10.27 5.44
N ILE A 331 -24.33 -10.44 6.12
CA ILE A 331 -23.02 -10.32 5.45
C ILE A 331 -22.60 -11.68 4.95
N GLU A 332 -22.39 -11.77 3.64
CA GLU A 332 -21.75 -12.94 3.03
C GLU A 332 -20.28 -12.99 3.45
N ASN A 333 -19.87 -14.14 3.98
CA ASN A 333 -18.46 -14.37 4.28
C ASN A 333 -17.69 -14.41 2.96
N HIS A 334 -16.62 -13.64 2.88
CA HIS A 334 -15.82 -13.58 1.67
C HIS A 334 -14.36 -13.31 2.01
N MET A 335 -13.50 -13.59 1.03
CA MET A 335 -12.09 -13.27 1.09
C MET A 335 -11.83 -12.02 0.27
N LEU A 336 -11.15 -11.05 0.87
CA LEU A 336 -10.58 -9.94 0.13
C LEU A 336 -9.10 -10.21 -0.13
N LEU A 337 -8.72 -10.27 -1.39
CA LEU A 337 -7.33 -10.41 -1.79
C LEU A 337 -6.69 -9.01 -1.89
N ASP A 338 -5.51 -8.82 -1.29
CA ASP A 338 -4.76 -7.56 -1.36
C ASP A 338 -4.29 -7.25 -2.81
N GLN A 339 -3.96 -8.31 -3.55
CA GLN A 339 -3.55 -8.30 -4.95
C GLN A 339 -4.20 -9.49 -5.68
N PRO A 340 -4.31 -9.47 -7.03
CA PRO A 340 -4.74 -10.64 -7.79
C PRO A 340 -3.93 -11.88 -7.43
N TYR A 341 -4.59 -13.04 -7.38
CA TYR A 341 -3.95 -14.32 -7.12
C TYR A 341 -2.81 -14.56 -8.10
N GLN A 342 -1.65 -14.93 -7.57
CA GLN A 342 -0.50 -15.36 -8.36
C GLN A 342 -0.01 -16.72 -7.89
N GLN A 343 0.22 -17.60 -8.86
CA GLN A 343 0.79 -18.92 -8.61
C GLN A 343 2.19 -18.81 -8.02
N GLY A 344 2.54 -19.69 -7.08
CA GLY A 344 3.87 -19.74 -6.48
C GLY A 344 4.08 -18.81 -5.28
N ARG A 345 3.06 -18.02 -4.90
CA ARG A 345 3.08 -17.22 -3.66
C ARG A 345 2.21 -17.83 -2.58
N ILE A 346 2.77 -17.97 -1.38
CA ILE A 346 2.11 -18.54 -0.22
C ILE A 346 1.02 -17.57 0.28
N PRO A 347 -0.24 -18.02 0.42
CA PRO A 347 -1.27 -17.18 1.02
C PRO A 347 -1.05 -16.98 2.53
N VAL A 348 -1.13 -15.72 2.97
CA VAL A 348 -1.23 -15.33 4.39
C VAL A 348 -2.64 -14.81 4.64
N VAL A 349 -3.45 -15.59 5.34
CA VAL A 349 -4.85 -15.24 5.61
C VAL A 349 -4.96 -14.60 6.99
N LEU A 350 -5.44 -13.36 7.00
CA LEU A 350 -5.62 -12.53 8.18
C LEU A 350 -7.07 -12.66 8.67
N VAL A 351 -7.24 -13.19 9.88
CA VAL A 351 -8.53 -13.49 10.50
C VAL A 351 -8.76 -12.53 11.65
N HIS A 352 -9.67 -11.57 11.47
CA HIS A 352 -9.92 -10.52 12.46
C HIS A 352 -10.73 -11.01 13.69
N GLY A 353 -10.62 -10.27 14.79
CA GLY A 353 -11.40 -10.48 16.02
C GLY A 353 -12.78 -9.83 16.02
N THR A 354 -13.43 -9.83 17.19
CA THR A 354 -14.78 -9.27 17.42
C THR A 354 -14.83 -7.77 17.11
N GLY A 355 -15.79 -7.34 16.29
CA GLY A 355 -16.00 -5.91 15.99
C GLY A 355 -14.88 -5.24 15.18
N SER A 356 -13.97 -6.03 14.61
CA SER A 356 -12.84 -5.55 13.80
C SER A 356 -13.15 -5.62 12.30
N SER A 357 -12.29 -5.02 11.48
CA SER A 357 -12.31 -5.02 10.02
C SER A 357 -10.90 -5.27 9.44
N PRO A 358 -10.77 -5.54 8.13
CA PRO A 358 -9.47 -5.68 7.46
C PRO A 358 -8.51 -4.51 7.67
N VAL A 359 -9.04 -3.30 7.86
CA VAL A 359 -8.26 -2.07 8.01
C VAL A 359 -7.30 -2.13 9.20
N TRP A 360 -7.63 -2.86 10.26
CA TRP A 360 -6.76 -2.98 11.45
C TRP A 360 -5.48 -3.78 11.19
N TRP A 361 -5.39 -4.46 10.05
CA TRP A 361 -4.18 -5.14 9.59
C TRP A 361 -3.34 -4.28 8.64
N ALA A 362 -3.82 -3.09 8.25
CA ALA A 362 -3.19 -2.26 7.24
C ALA A 362 -1.72 -1.96 7.56
N GLU A 363 -1.43 -1.59 8.81
CA GLU A 363 -0.06 -1.30 9.25
C GLU A 363 0.85 -2.55 9.15
N MET A 364 0.34 -3.72 9.53
CA MET A 364 1.07 -4.98 9.41
C MET A 364 1.34 -5.30 7.94
N VAL A 365 0.32 -5.30 7.08
CA VAL A 365 0.48 -5.63 5.66
C VAL A 365 1.41 -4.64 4.98
N ASN A 366 1.25 -3.33 5.23
CA ASN A 366 2.13 -2.30 4.70
C ASN A 366 3.59 -2.57 5.10
N THR A 367 3.85 -2.81 6.38
CA THR A 367 5.20 -3.03 6.91
C THR A 367 5.81 -4.34 6.41
N LEU A 368 5.06 -5.45 6.43
CA LEU A 368 5.54 -6.75 5.94
C LEU A 368 5.84 -6.71 4.43
N ARG A 369 5.02 -6.00 3.66
CA ARG A 369 5.27 -5.75 2.24
C ARG A 369 6.45 -4.82 1.99
N SER A 370 7.08 -4.22 3.00
CA SER A 370 8.35 -3.49 2.78
C SER A 370 9.54 -4.45 2.62
N ASP A 371 9.44 -5.66 3.18
CA ASP A 371 10.43 -6.71 3.08
C ASP A 371 10.37 -7.41 1.71
N GLN A 372 11.53 -7.56 1.07
CA GLN A 372 11.62 -8.13 -0.28
C GLN A 372 11.37 -9.63 -0.33
N ASP A 373 11.91 -10.38 0.64
CA ASP A 373 11.69 -11.82 0.69
C ASP A 373 10.22 -12.12 0.97
N ILE A 374 9.56 -11.33 1.83
CA ILE A 374 8.13 -11.50 2.05
C ILE A 374 7.31 -11.16 0.81
N ARG A 375 7.54 -10.00 0.17
CA ARG A 375 6.81 -9.62 -1.05
C ARG A 375 6.91 -10.67 -2.16
N ASN A 376 8.09 -11.25 -2.33
CA ASN A 376 8.35 -12.18 -3.42
C ASN A 376 7.72 -13.57 -3.19
N HIS A 377 7.49 -13.96 -1.93
CA HIS A 377 7.02 -15.31 -1.59
C HIS A 377 5.60 -15.37 -1.04
N TYR A 378 5.02 -14.24 -0.62
CA TYR A 378 3.72 -14.21 0.03
C TYR A 378 2.71 -13.30 -0.66
N GLN A 379 1.44 -13.62 -0.49
CA GLN A 379 0.29 -12.78 -0.84
C GLN A 379 -0.69 -12.72 0.33
N PHE A 380 -1.21 -11.53 0.67
CA PHE A 380 -2.04 -11.32 1.86
C PHE A 380 -3.52 -11.32 1.51
N TRP A 381 -4.32 -12.07 2.27
CA TRP A 381 -5.77 -12.13 2.13
C TRP A 381 -6.46 -11.79 3.45
N PHE A 382 -7.59 -11.09 3.39
CA PHE A 382 -8.36 -10.69 4.56
C PHE A 382 -9.68 -11.46 4.58
N TYR A 383 -9.89 -12.25 5.63
CA TYR A 383 -11.15 -12.95 5.80
C TYR A 383 -12.18 -12.03 6.47
N ILE A 384 -13.31 -11.79 5.81
CA ILE A 384 -14.44 -11.03 6.35
C ILE A 384 -15.54 -11.98 6.76
N TYR A 385 -16.00 -11.84 8.00
CA TYR A 385 -17.12 -12.61 8.55
C TYR A 385 -17.90 -11.85 9.62
N ALA A 386 -19.12 -12.30 9.88
CA ALA A 386 -19.93 -11.81 10.98
C ALA A 386 -19.36 -12.31 12.32
N SER A 387 -18.51 -11.51 12.95
CA SER A 387 -17.83 -11.88 14.22
C SER A 387 -18.76 -12.03 15.44
N SER A 388 -20.05 -11.70 15.29
CA SER A 388 -21.12 -11.98 16.26
C SER A 388 -21.62 -13.43 16.25
N ALA A 389 -21.44 -14.16 15.14
CA ALA A 389 -21.91 -15.53 14.97
C ALA A 389 -21.17 -16.51 15.91
N PRO A 390 -21.77 -17.67 16.25
CA PRO A 390 -21.12 -18.65 17.11
C PRO A 390 -19.75 -19.08 16.54
N ILE A 391 -18.72 -19.13 17.40
CA ILE A 391 -17.31 -19.37 17.00
C ILE A 391 -17.15 -20.62 16.12
N ILE A 392 -17.82 -21.72 16.48
CA ILE A 392 -17.77 -22.97 15.71
C ILE A 392 -18.36 -22.80 14.31
N VAL A 393 -19.45 -22.04 14.18
CA VAL A 393 -20.09 -21.75 12.89
C VAL A 393 -19.18 -20.87 12.04
N SER A 394 -18.58 -19.83 12.62
CA SER A 394 -17.62 -18.98 11.91
C SER A 394 -16.36 -19.75 11.50
N ALA A 395 -15.89 -20.69 12.31
CA ALA A 395 -14.74 -21.53 11.97
C ALA A 395 -15.07 -22.49 10.82
N ARG A 396 -16.26 -23.10 10.81
CA ARG A 396 -16.75 -23.88 9.67
C ARG A 396 -16.79 -23.01 8.41
N MET A 397 -17.38 -21.81 8.49
CA MET A 397 -17.44 -20.88 7.36
C MET A 397 -16.05 -20.53 6.83
N LEU A 398 -15.06 -20.30 7.70
CA LEU A 398 -13.68 -20.07 7.29
C LEU A 398 -13.11 -21.27 6.52
N ARG A 399 -13.30 -22.49 7.04
CA ARG A 399 -12.83 -23.71 6.37
C ARG A 399 -13.48 -23.91 5.00
N ASP A 400 -14.79 -23.70 4.91
CA ASP A 400 -15.54 -23.81 3.66
C ASP A 400 -15.03 -22.76 2.65
N THR A 401 -14.96 -21.49 3.03
CA THR A 401 -14.47 -20.40 2.17
C THR A 401 -13.05 -20.65 1.67
N LEU A 402 -12.13 -21.10 2.54
CA LEU A 402 -10.76 -21.39 2.12
C LEU A 402 -10.68 -22.60 1.19
N THR A 403 -11.46 -23.64 1.46
CA THR A 403 -11.50 -24.84 0.61
C THR A 403 -12.03 -24.49 -0.78
N ASP A 404 -13.07 -23.66 -0.87
CA ASP A 404 -13.66 -23.25 -2.14
C ASP A 404 -12.71 -22.35 -2.94
N ILE A 405 -12.04 -21.41 -2.28
CA ILE A 405 -11.05 -20.53 -2.93
C ILE A 405 -9.83 -21.31 -3.43
N VAL A 406 -9.32 -22.25 -2.64
CA VAL A 406 -8.20 -23.10 -3.07
C VAL A 406 -8.60 -23.92 -4.30
N LYS A 407 -9.79 -24.52 -4.32
CA LYS A 407 -10.30 -25.24 -5.49
C LYS A 407 -10.49 -24.35 -6.72
N GLN A 408 -10.87 -23.08 -6.52
CA GLN A 408 -11.03 -22.11 -7.60
C GLN A 408 -9.68 -21.72 -8.21
N PHE A 409 -8.68 -21.44 -7.38
CA PHE A 409 -7.37 -20.94 -7.83
C PHE A 409 -6.39 -22.03 -8.24
N ASP A 410 -6.49 -23.23 -7.65
CA ASP A 410 -5.66 -24.38 -7.97
C ASP A 410 -6.48 -25.66 -8.14
N PRO A 411 -7.37 -25.73 -9.16
CA PRO A 411 -8.25 -26.88 -9.38
C PRO A 411 -7.49 -28.17 -9.69
N GLU A 412 -6.25 -28.07 -10.19
CA GLU A 412 -5.42 -29.19 -10.60
C GLU A 412 -4.37 -29.57 -9.53
N ASN A 413 -4.31 -28.87 -8.39
CA ASN A 413 -3.32 -29.05 -7.31
C ASN A 413 -1.87 -28.96 -7.82
N LYS A 414 -1.56 -27.89 -8.57
CA LYS A 414 -0.24 -27.63 -9.16
C LYS A 414 0.52 -26.50 -8.46
N ASP A 415 -0.12 -25.72 -7.60
CA ASP A 415 0.54 -24.65 -6.85
C ASP A 415 0.99 -25.12 -5.47
N GLU A 416 2.22 -25.62 -5.39
CA GLU A 416 2.81 -26.02 -4.11
C GLU A 416 2.87 -24.88 -3.06
N ALA A 417 2.79 -23.62 -3.47
CA ALA A 417 2.79 -22.50 -2.54
C ALA A 417 1.43 -22.33 -1.82
N ILE A 418 0.32 -22.64 -2.49
CA ILE A 418 -1.01 -22.59 -1.87
C ILE A 418 -1.13 -23.61 -0.73
N ASP A 419 -0.45 -24.75 -0.88
CA ASP A 419 -0.34 -25.83 0.11
C ASP A 419 0.56 -25.52 1.31
N GLN A 420 1.10 -24.30 1.38
CA GLN A 420 1.95 -23.81 2.47
C GLN A 420 1.31 -22.67 3.25
N MET A 421 -0.02 -22.52 3.15
CA MET A 421 -0.79 -21.40 3.68
C MET A 421 -0.52 -21.13 5.16
N VAL A 422 -0.45 -19.85 5.50
CA VAL A 422 -0.30 -19.33 6.86
C VAL A 422 -1.59 -18.64 7.28
N LEU A 423 -2.14 -19.01 8.44
CA LEU A 423 -3.27 -18.31 9.03
C LEU A 423 -2.81 -17.46 10.22
N ILE A 424 -3.19 -16.18 10.25
CA ILE A 424 -2.89 -15.27 11.36
C ILE A 424 -4.22 -14.81 11.96
N GLY A 425 -4.46 -15.15 13.22
CA GLY A 425 -5.70 -14.80 13.91
C GLY A 425 -5.47 -13.81 15.05
N HIS A 426 -6.21 -12.70 15.05
CA HIS A 426 -6.25 -11.76 16.18
C HIS A 426 -7.45 -12.01 17.07
N SER A 427 -7.26 -12.04 18.39
CA SER A 427 -8.34 -12.17 19.37
C SER A 427 -9.24 -13.37 19.06
N GLN A 428 -10.56 -13.20 18.95
CA GLN A 428 -11.51 -14.25 18.53
C GLN A 428 -11.08 -14.94 17.22
N GLY A 429 -10.48 -14.22 16.27
CA GLY A 429 -10.01 -14.77 15.01
C GLY A 429 -8.97 -15.88 15.18
N GLY A 430 -8.16 -15.83 16.24
CA GLY A 430 -7.22 -16.90 16.56
C GLY A 430 -7.88 -18.22 16.99
N LEU A 431 -9.11 -18.17 17.51
CA LEU A 431 -9.89 -19.38 17.79
C LEU A 431 -10.35 -20.06 16.50
N LEU A 432 -10.77 -19.28 15.50
CA LEU A 432 -11.10 -19.78 14.16
C LEU A 432 -9.86 -20.39 13.51
N THR A 433 -8.73 -19.68 13.59
CA THR A 433 -7.42 -20.18 13.12
C THR A 433 -7.05 -21.50 13.78
N LYS A 434 -7.25 -21.67 15.09
CA LYS A 434 -7.00 -22.96 15.76
C LYS A 434 -7.96 -24.05 15.25
N LEU A 435 -9.24 -23.74 15.11
CA LEU A 435 -10.26 -24.66 14.59
C LEU A 435 -10.08 -25.03 13.10
N ALA A 436 -9.19 -24.37 12.37
CA ALA A 436 -8.79 -24.76 11.03
C ALA A 436 -7.57 -25.72 11.01
N ALA A 437 -6.91 -25.91 12.16
CA ALA A 437 -5.60 -26.56 12.27
C ALA A 437 -5.57 -27.74 13.26
N VAL A 438 -6.74 -28.23 13.68
CA VAL A 438 -6.87 -29.35 14.63
C VAL A 438 -7.81 -30.41 14.08
N ASP A 439 -7.60 -31.65 14.51
CA ASP A 439 -8.48 -32.79 14.24
C ASP A 439 -9.27 -33.10 15.52
N PRO A 440 -10.50 -32.56 15.68
CA PRO A 440 -11.28 -32.73 16.89
C PRO A 440 -11.70 -34.18 17.17
N GLY A 441 -11.87 -35.02 16.14
CA GLY A 441 -12.53 -36.32 16.29
C GLY A 441 -13.90 -36.14 16.95
N ASP A 442 -14.13 -36.80 18.09
CA ASP A 442 -15.35 -36.68 18.89
C ASP A 442 -15.24 -35.70 20.09
N LYS A 443 -14.08 -35.07 20.30
CA LYS A 443 -13.80 -34.30 21.52
C LYS A 443 -14.71 -33.08 21.68
N LEU A 444 -15.00 -32.35 20.60
CA LEU A 444 -15.91 -31.18 20.64
C LEU A 444 -17.35 -31.60 20.94
N TRP A 445 -17.77 -32.77 20.43
CA TRP A 445 -19.07 -33.36 20.72
C TRP A 445 -19.20 -33.76 22.19
N ARG A 446 -18.20 -34.48 22.72
CA ARG A 446 -18.15 -34.89 24.13
C ARG A 446 -18.03 -33.73 25.11
N ALA A 447 -17.61 -32.56 24.65
CA ALA A 447 -17.60 -31.35 25.48
C ALA A 447 -19.03 -30.82 25.76
N ILE A 448 -20.00 -31.14 24.91
CA ILE A 448 -21.35 -30.56 24.98
C ILE A 448 -22.43 -31.58 25.35
N THR A 449 -22.15 -32.88 25.23
CA THR A 449 -23.05 -33.97 25.60
C THR A 449 -22.29 -35.13 26.23
N GLU A 450 -22.99 -35.90 27.08
CA GLU A 450 -22.51 -37.16 27.66
C GLU A 450 -22.56 -38.34 26.67
N LYS A 451 -23.13 -38.14 25.48
CA LYS A 451 -23.35 -39.18 24.47
C LYS A 451 -22.11 -39.41 23.59
N SER A 452 -21.84 -40.67 23.22
CA SER A 452 -20.74 -41.04 22.30
C SER A 452 -21.05 -40.67 20.83
N PHE A 453 -20.04 -40.70 19.97
CA PHE A 453 -20.22 -40.52 18.52
C PHE A 453 -21.12 -41.59 17.89
N GLU A 454 -20.94 -42.86 18.26
CA GLU A 454 -21.79 -43.97 17.78
C GLU A 454 -23.26 -43.74 18.14
N SER A 455 -23.51 -43.18 19.33
CA SER A 455 -24.88 -42.83 19.71
C SER A 455 -25.43 -41.63 18.93
N PHE A 456 -24.58 -40.71 18.45
CA PHE A 456 -24.98 -39.61 17.56
C PHE A 456 -25.54 -40.12 16.23
N GLU A 457 -24.89 -41.13 15.62
CA GLU A 457 -25.40 -41.72 14.37
C GLU A 457 -26.77 -42.39 14.54
N SER A 458 -27.09 -42.87 15.74
CA SER A 458 -28.37 -43.49 16.06
C SER A 458 -29.47 -42.52 16.54
N LEU A 459 -29.18 -41.22 16.67
CA LEU A 459 -30.18 -40.24 17.16
C LEU A 459 -31.29 -40.00 16.14
N ASP A 460 -32.53 -40.00 16.62
CA ASP A 460 -33.69 -39.55 15.86
C ASP A 460 -33.73 -38.01 15.81
N ILE A 461 -32.95 -37.46 14.87
CA ILE A 461 -32.82 -36.02 14.60
C ILE A 461 -32.98 -35.75 13.10
N ASP A 462 -33.52 -34.58 12.78
CA ASP A 462 -33.70 -34.14 11.40
C ASP A 462 -32.38 -34.21 10.60
N PRO A 463 -32.39 -34.72 9.34
CA PRO A 463 -31.18 -34.87 8.53
C PRO A 463 -30.39 -33.58 8.31
N GLN A 464 -31.07 -32.44 8.22
CA GLN A 464 -30.42 -31.13 8.04
C GLN A 464 -29.70 -30.69 9.32
N ILE A 465 -30.30 -30.92 10.49
CA ILE A 465 -29.62 -30.70 11.78
C ILE A 465 -28.40 -31.61 11.89
N ARG A 466 -28.56 -32.90 11.55
CA ARG A 466 -27.47 -33.89 11.61
C ARG A 466 -26.28 -33.44 10.77
N SER A 467 -26.52 -33.07 9.52
CA SER A 467 -25.52 -32.52 8.60
C SER A 467 -24.85 -31.26 9.19
N THR A 468 -25.64 -30.36 9.76
CA THR A 468 -25.13 -29.15 10.42
C THR A 468 -24.20 -29.51 11.58
N ILE A 469 -24.57 -30.45 12.45
CA ILE A 469 -23.72 -30.88 13.57
C ILE A 469 -22.44 -31.54 13.06
N GLN A 470 -22.55 -32.41 12.05
CA GLN A 470 -21.42 -33.07 11.40
C GLN A 470 -20.40 -32.07 10.90
N HIS A 471 -20.80 -31.13 10.04
CA HIS A 471 -19.89 -30.13 9.46
C HIS A 471 -19.27 -29.18 10.50
N ASN A 472 -19.96 -28.93 11.61
CA ASN A 472 -19.47 -28.02 12.65
C ASN A 472 -18.52 -28.69 13.65
N LEU A 473 -18.78 -29.94 14.05
CA LEU A 473 -18.08 -30.60 15.16
C LEU A 473 -17.16 -31.75 14.75
N PHE A 474 -17.40 -32.36 13.58
CA PHE A 474 -16.68 -33.53 13.09
C PHE A 474 -16.00 -33.18 11.76
N PHE A 475 -14.82 -32.60 11.87
CA PHE A 475 -14.02 -32.17 10.72
C PHE A 475 -12.55 -32.58 10.92
N ASN A 476 -11.77 -32.46 9.86
CA ASN A 476 -10.30 -32.51 9.91
C ASN A 476 -9.73 -31.12 9.65
N HIS A 477 -8.47 -30.91 10.03
CA HIS A 477 -7.72 -29.71 9.69
C HIS A 477 -7.70 -29.46 8.17
N LEU A 478 -7.47 -28.20 7.78
CA LEU A 478 -7.25 -27.83 6.38
C LEU A 478 -5.88 -28.34 5.92
N PRO A 479 -5.81 -29.21 4.89
CA PRO A 479 -4.56 -29.89 4.52
C PRO A 479 -3.50 -28.92 3.96
N PHE A 480 -3.93 -27.82 3.34
CA PHE A 480 -3.07 -26.78 2.76
C PHE A 480 -2.55 -25.75 3.79
N VAL A 481 -3.03 -25.79 5.04
CA VAL A 481 -2.53 -24.90 6.11
C VAL A 481 -1.34 -25.56 6.80
N LYS A 482 -0.19 -24.87 6.82
CA LYS A 482 1.05 -25.39 7.44
C LYS A 482 1.54 -24.57 8.62
N ARG A 483 0.99 -23.37 8.82
CA ARG A 483 1.34 -22.54 9.97
C ARG A 483 0.17 -21.70 10.48
N VAL A 484 0.11 -21.55 11.79
CA VAL A 484 -0.85 -20.69 12.48
C VAL A 484 -0.12 -19.72 13.42
N ILE A 485 -0.52 -18.45 13.40
CA ILE A 485 0.00 -17.41 14.29
C ILE A 485 -1.16 -16.80 15.08
N TYR A 486 -1.07 -16.88 16.41
CA TYR A 486 -2.06 -16.34 17.33
C TYR A 486 -1.60 -14.99 17.86
N ILE A 487 -2.43 -13.95 17.73
CA ILE A 487 -2.16 -12.62 18.27
C ILE A 487 -3.25 -12.28 19.30
N SER A 488 -2.86 -12.17 20.57
CA SER A 488 -3.79 -11.83 21.68
C SER A 488 -5.04 -12.72 21.73
N THR A 489 -4.90 -14.01 21.42
CA THR A 489 -6.03 -14.95 21.25
C THR A 489 -6.51 -15.49 22.59
N PRO A 490 -7.81 -15.45 22.93
CA PRO A 490 -8.31 -15.96 24.20
C PRO A 490 -8.57 -17.48 24.16
N HIS A 491 -7.52 -18.32 24.09
CA HIS A 491 -7.68 -19.78 23.98
C HIS A 491 -8.48 -20.40 25.13
N ARG A 492 -8.39 -19.83 26.35
CA ARG A 492 -9.17 -20.26 27.53
C ARG A 492 -10.31 -19.29 27.87
N GLY A 493 -10.73 -18.46 26.91
CA GLY A 493 -11.74 -17.42 27.11
C GLY A 493 -11.18 -16.12 27.70
N SER A 494 -11.95 -15.04 27.67
CA SER A 494 -11.50 -13.72 28.14
C SER A 494 -12.19 -13.32 29.44
N PHE A 495 -11.47 -12.60 30.30
CA PHE A 495 -12.09 -11.94 31.44
C PHE A 495 -12.73 -10.66 30.93
N LEU A 496 -14.03 -10.74 30.72
CA LEU A 496 -14.92 -9.64 30.40
C LEU A 496 -14.66 -8.44 31.33
N THR A 497 -13.80 -7.50 30.94
CA THR A 497 -13.64 -6.25 31.70
C THR A 497 -14.91 -5.42 31.55
N LYS A 498 -15.34 -4.76 32.64
CA LYS A 498 -16.55 -3.90 32.65
C LYS A 498 -16.53 -2.87 31.52
N ASN A 499 -15.37 -2.42 31.06
CA ASN A 499 -15.25 -1.43 29.98
C ASN A 499 -15.45 -2.01 28.57
N TRP A 500 -14.89 -3.18 28.26
CA TRP A 500 -15.11 -3.85 26.96
C TRP A 500 -16.56 -4.34 26.85
N VAL A 501 -17.09 -4.96 27.91
CA VAL A 501 -18.51 -5.36 28.00
C VAL A 501 -19.42 -4.16 27.87
N ARG A 502 -19.14 -3.01 28.53
CA ARG A 502 -20.00 -1.82 28.46
C ARG A 502 -20.09 -1.23 27.05
N ASN A 503 -19.02 -1.31 26.26
CA ASN A 503 -19.05 -0.90 24.85
C ASN A 503 -19.80 -1.90 23.97
N LEU A 504 -19.75 -3.20 24.31
CA LEU A 504 -20.46 -4.28 23.61
C LEU A 504 -21.96 -4.36 23.97
N THR A 505 -22.35 -4.11 25.23
CA THR A 505 -23.74 -4.17 25.73
C THR A 505 -24.62 -3.03 25.22
N ARG A 506 -24.03 -1.99 24.62
CA ARG A 506 -24.78 -0.95 23.91
C ARG A 506 -25.24 -1.41 22.52
N THR A 507 -24.77 -2.58 22.07
CA THR A 507 -25.03 -3.16 20.76
C THR A 507 -25.89 -4.42 20.90
N LEU A 508 -27.14 -4.37 20.45
CA LEU A 508 -27.98 -5.56 20.32
C LEU A 508 -27.44 -6.44 19.19
N VAL A 509 -26.88 -7.60 19.51
CA VAL A 509 -26.39 -8.58 18.53
C VAL A 509 -27.58 -9.36 17.95
N THR A 510 -27.81 -9.24 16.64
CA THR A 510 -28.82 -10.04 15.93
C THR A 510 -28.20 -11.32 15.38
N LEU A 511 -28.82 -12.48 15.66
CA LEU A 511 -28.43 -13.75 15.05
C LEU A 511 -28.94 -13.80 13.59
N PRO A 512 -28.23 -14.50 12.68
CA PRO A 512 -28.68 -14.68 11.30
C PRO A 512 -30.11 -15.25 11.22
N SER A 513 -30.94 -14.75 10.30
CA SER A 513 -32.35 -15.15 10.20
C SER A 513 -32.55 -16.65 9.95
N ASP A 514 -31.59 -17.28 9.27
CA ASP A 514 -31.62 -18.72 8.95
C ASP A 514 -31.35 -19.59 10.17
N LEU A 515 -30.65 -19.06 11.17
CA LEU A 515 -30.44 -19.71 12.47
C LEU A 515 -31.69 -19.62 13.37
N ILE A 516 -32.51 -18.57 13.18
CA ILE A 516 -33.69 -18.30 14.02
C ILE A 516 -34.95 -19.01 13.47
N LYS A 517 -35.13 -19.07 12.15
CA LYS A 517 -36.32 -19.69 11.53
C LYS A 517 -36.28 -21.22 11.67
N GLY A 518 -37.06 -21.75 12.62
CA GLY A 518 -37.21 -23.20 12.86
C GLY A 518 -36.09 -23.83 13.71
N GLY A 519 -35.00 -23.12 13.96
CA GLY A 519 -33.85 -23.60 14.75
C GLY A 519 -34.12 -23.68 16.25
N ALA A 520 -34.91 -22.77 16.83
CA ALA A 520 -35.17 -22.73 18.27
C ALA A 520 -35.99 -23.93 18.78
N GLU A 521 -37.03 -24.33 18.06
CA GLU A 521 -37.86 -25.51 18.43
C GLU A 521 -37.06 -26.81 18.28
N GLN A 522 -36.29 -26.92 17.20
CA GLN A 522 -35.42 -28.06 16.94
C GLN A 522 -34.27 -28.16 17.95
N PHE A 523 -33.66 -27.03 18.32
CA PHE A 523 -32.62 -26.97 19.35
C PHE A 523 -33.15 -27.36 20.74
N SER A 524 -34.38 -26.97 21.08
CA SER A 524 -35.04 -27.37 22.33
C SER A 524 -35.33 -28.87 22.38
N ARG A 525 -35.78 -29.48 21.28
CA ARG A 525 -35.95 -30.95 21.19
C ARG A 525 -34.61 -31.68 21.31
N LEU A 526 -33.59 -31.18 20.63
CA LEU A 526 -32.23 -31.72 20.66
C LEU A 526 -31.62 -31.61 22.07
N SER A 527 -31.81 -30.48 22.75
CA SER A 527 -31.26 -30.24 24.09
C SER A 527 -31.83 -31.22 25.12
N GLY A 528 -33.13 -31.54 25.00
CA GLY A 528 -33.80 -32.56 25.80
C GLY A 528 -33.28 -33.98 25.54
N GLN A 529 -33.05 -34.34 24.27
CA GLN A 529 -32.53 -35.67 23.90
C GLN A 529 -31.05 -35.88 24.27
N LEU A 530 -30.22 -34.83 24.20
CA LEU A 530 -28.77 -34.90 24.36
C LEU A 530 -28.26 -34.64 25.79
N LYS A 531 -29.14 -34.22 26.72
CA LYS A 531 -28.74 -33.70 28.04
C LYS A 531 -27.58 -32.70 27.92
N LEU A 532 -27.77 -31.67 27.09
CA LEU A 532 -26.71 -30.71 26.83
C LEU A 532 -26.19 -30.05 28.12
N SER A 533 -24.91 -29.66 28.08
CA SER A 533 -24.30 -28.89 29.17
C SER A 533 -25.13 -27.64 29.50
N ALA A 534 -25.08 -27.16 30.75
CA ALA A 534 -25.82 -25.98 31.20
C ALA A 534 -25.63 -24.75 30.30
N PHE A 535 -24.45 -24.65 29.68
CA PHE A 535 -24.09 -23.58 28.75
C PHE A 535 -24.94 -23.53 27.47
N LEU A 536 -25.51 -24.66 27.04
CA LEU A 536 -26.28 -24.80 25.79
C LEU A 536 -27.76 -25.13 26.01
N ARG A 537 -28.25 -25.20 27.27
CA ARG A 537 -29.63 -25.66 27.55
C ARG A 537 -30.70 -24.62 27.18
N ASP A 538 -30.43 -23.33 27.41
CA ASP A 538 -31.48 -22.30 27.43
C ASP A 538 -31.41 -21.30 26.25
N LYS A 539 -30.34 -21.29 25.46
CA LYS A 539 -30.18 -20.43 24.27
C LYS A 539 -29.08 -20.92 23.32
N ILE A 540 -29.17 -20.53 22.05
CA ILE A 540 -28.05 -20.65 21.10
C ILE A 540 -26.98 -19.62 21.50
N PRO A 541 -25.72 -20.03 21.75
CA PRO A 541 -24.68 -19.12 22.22
C PRO A 541 -24.23 -18.16 21.11
N THR A 542 -24.03 -16.90 21.45
CA THR A 542 -23.34 -15.92 20.59
C THR A 542 -21.82 -16.12 20.62
N SER A 543 -21.04 -15.42 19.79
CA SER A 543 -19.57 -15.43 19.92
C SER A 543 -19.09 -14.98 21.30
N VAL A 544 -19.78 -14.01 21.92
CA VAL A 544 -19.48 -13.49 23.25
C VAL A 544 -19.68 -14.57 24.32
N ASP A 545 -20.80 -15.30 24.24
CA ASP A 545 -21.02 -16.46 25.10
C ASP A 545 -19.91 -17.50 24.88
N GLY A 546 -19.55 -17.72 23.61
CA GLY A 546 -18.51 -18.66 23.19
C GLY A 546 -17.12 -18.38 23.78
N MET A 547 -16.77 -17.12 24.05
CA MET A 547 -15.49 -16.72 24.66
C MET A 547 -15.50 -16.75 26.19
N SER A 548 -16.57 -17.24 26.82
CA SER A 548 -16.61 -17.44 28.27
C SER A 548 -15.53 -18.43 28.72
N PRO A 549 -14.76 -18.15 29.78
CA PRO A 549 -13.82 -19.11 30.38
C PRO A 549 -14.47 -20.41 30.86
N ASN A 550 -15.79 -20.40 31.04
CA ASN A 550 -16.57 -21.57 31.44
C ASN A 550 -17.12 -22.37 30.25
N ASN A 551 -16.86 -21.97 29.00
CA ASN A 551 -17.32 -22.70 27.82
C ASN A 551 -16.59 -24.06 27.72
N PRO A 552 -17.31 -25.19 27.80
CA PRO A 552 -16.67 -26.52 27.73
C PRO A 552 -16.02 -26.80 26.38
N VAL A 553 -16.54 -26.21 25.29
CA VAL A 553 -15.97 -26.35 23.94
C VAL A 553 -14.59 -25.69 23.86
N MET A 554 -14.40 -24.53 24.48
CA MET A 554 -13.10 -23.85 24.51
C MET A 554 -12.08 -24.60 25.38
N LYS A 555 -12.52 -25.19 26.49
CA LYS A 555 -11.68 -26.05 27.32
C LYS A 555 -11.22 -27.30 26.56
N ALA A 556 -12.13 -27.96 25.84
CA ALA A 556 -11.75 -29.07 24.98
C ALA A 556 -10.80 -28.63 23.87
N LEU A 557 -11.06 -27.47 23.23
CA LEU A 557 -10.23 -26.94 22.16
C LEU A 557 -8.81 -26.60 22.62
N VAL A 558 -8.62 -25.99 23.80
CA VAL A 558 -7.26 -25.60 24.24
C VAL A 558 -6.35 -26.81 24.43
N GLU A 559 -6.89 -27.94 24.88
CA GLU A 559 -6.17 -29.21 25.08
C GLU A 559 -5.85 -29.96 23.78
N MET A 560 -6.47 -29.57 22.65
CA MET A 560 -6.18 -30.19 21.36
C MET A 560 -4.80 -29.73 20.85
N PRO A 561 -3.89 -30.66 20.54
CA PRO A 561 -2.66 -30.33 19.82
C PRO A 561 -3.01 -29.94 18.38
N LEU A 562 -2.09 -29.18 17.76
CA LEU A 562 -2.16 -28.94 16.32
C LEU A 562 -1.99 -30.25 15.55
N ALA A 563 -2.64 -30.33 14.39
CA ALA A 563 -2.51 -31.49 13.51
C ALA A 563 -1.06 -31.69 13.05
N PRO A 564 -0.62 -32.94 12.81
CA PRO A 564 0.74 -33.22 12.33
C PRO A 564 1.09 -32.41 11.09
N GLY A 565 2.29 -31.81 11.08
CA GLY A 565 2.75 -30.97 9.97
C GLY A 565 2.32 -29.50 10.04
N ILE A 566 1.51 -29.10 11.04
CA ILE A 566 1.17 -27.69 11.27
C ILE A 566 2.01 -27.12 12.43
N THR A 567 2.65 -25.98 12.19
CA THR A 567 3.41 -25.25 13.23
C THR A 567 2.58 -24.12 13.82
N GLY A 568 2.58 -23.95 15.15
CA GLY A 568 1.92 -22.84 15.83
C GLY A 568 2.90 -21.82 16.42
N ASN A 569 2.55 -20.54 16.42
CA ASN A 569 3.28 -19.47 17.10
C ASN A 569 2.31 -18.54 17.85
N SER A 570 2.75 -17.99 18.98
CA SER A 570 1.95 -17.09 19.82
C SER A 570 2.63 -15.74 20.02
N ILE A 571 1.86 -14.67 19.81
CA ILE A 571 2.23 -13.29 20.10
C ILE A 571 1.23 -12.78 21.15
N ILE A 572 1.69 -12.58 22.37
CA ILE A 572 0.83 -12.29 23.52
C ILE A 572 1.06 -10.86 23.97
N ALA A 573 0.00 -10.06 23.98
CA ALA A 573 0.03 -8.73 24.53
C ALA A 573 -0.08 -8.77 26.06
N VAL A 574 0.71 -7.92 26.73
CA VAL A 574 0.58 -7.65 28.16
C VAL A 574 0.79 -6.16 28.38
N LEU A 575 -0.14 -5.51 29.09
CA LEU A 575 -0.06 -4.07 29.36
C LEU A 575 1.30 -3.68 29.98
N PRO A 576 1.90 -2.55 29.56
CA PRO A 576 3.15 -2.05 30.12
C PRO A 576 3.12 -1.95 31.65
N GLY A 577 4.23 -2.30 32.30
CA GLY A 577 4.37 -2.23 33.75
C GLY A 577 3.72 -3.38 34.54
N LYS A 578 2.96 -4.28 33.89
CA LYS A 578 2.43 -5.49 34.54
C LYS A 578 3.42 -6.65 34.51
N ASP A 579 3.37 -7.51 35.52
CA ASP A 579 4.01 -8.81 35.46
C ASP A 579 3.43 -9.65 34.29
N ILE A 580 4.25 -10.49 33.65
CA ILE A 580 3.83 -11.25 32.46
C ILE A 580 2.82 -12.33 32.86
N LYS A 581 3.15 -13.14 33.87
CA LYS A 581 2.39 -14.35 34.22
C LYS A 581 1.02 -14.03 34.80
N THR A 582 0.91 -12.90 35.48
CA THR A 582 -0.34 -12.41 36.10
C THR A 582 -0.98 -11.25 35.34
N GLY A 583 -0.38 -10.85 34.21
CA GLY A 583 -0.79 -9.70 33.41
C GLY A 583 -1.91 -10.00 32.41
N ASN A 584 -2.38 -8.93 31.77
CA ASN A 584 -3.35 -8.97 30.68
C ASN A 584 -3.13 -7.80 29.72
N ASP A 585 -3.75 -7.86 28.55
CA ASP A 585 -3.74 -6.81 27.53
C ASP A 585 -4.91 -5.81 27.65
N GLY A 586 -5.68 -5.89 28.73
CA GLY A 586 -6.94 -5.16 28.95
C GLY A 586 -8.20 -5.95 28.59
N VAL A 587 -8.08 -7.10 27.93
CA VAL A 587 -9.19 -7.99 27.53
C VAL A 587 -8.87 -9.46 27.85
N VAL A 588 -7.69 -9.92 27.48
CA VAL A 588 -7.25 -11.31 27.59
C VAL A 588 -6.08 -11.39 28.58
N GLU A 589 -6.18 -12.31 29.54
CA GLU A 589 -5.08 -12.64 30.44
C GLU A 589 -4.00 -13.46 29.73
N TYR A 590 -2.75 -13.28 30.14
CA TYR A 590 -1.63 -14.09 29.64
C TYR A 590 -1.91 -15.59 29.74
N SER A 591 -2.46 -16.05 30.87
CA SER A 591 -2.84 -17.46 31.11
C SER A 591 -3.85 -18.01 30.09
N SER A 592 -4.70 -17.14 29.53
CA SER A 592 -5.66 -17.51 28.49
C SER A 592 -5.05 -17.48 27.09
N ALA A 593 -4.13 -16.55 26.83
CA ALA A 593 -3.45 -16.43 25.55
C ALA A 593 -2.30 -17.41 25.34
N HIS A 594 -1.71 -17.88 26.43
CA HIS A 594 -0.68 -18.90 26.42
C HIS A 594 -1.23 -20.24 25.91
N ILE A 595 -0.48 -20.96 25.08
CA ILE A 595 -0.83 -22.30 24.62
C ILE A 595 0.42 -23.18 24.61
N ASP A 596 0.32 -24.36 25.22
CA ASP A 596 1.38 -25.34 25.20
C ASP A 596 1.59 -25.88 23.77
N GLY A 597 2.84 -26.13 23.40
CA GLY A 597 3.19 -26.69 22.08
C GLY A 597 3.33 -25.67 20.95
N ALA A 598 3.23 -24.37 21.22
CA ALA A 598 3.67 -23.35 20.27
C ALA A 598 5.19 -23.41 20.04
N GLU A 599 5.65 -23.27 18.80
CA GLU A 599 7.06 -23.23 18.43
C GLU A 599 7.77 -21.99 18.98
N SER A 600 7.06 -20.86 19.06
CA SER A 600 7.53 -19.65 19.74
C SER A 600 6.40 -18.93 20.44
N GLU A 601 6.74 -18.27 21.55
CA GLU A 601 5.89 -17.33 22.26
C GLU A 601 6.66 -16.00 22.40
N TYR A 602 6.04 -14.90 21.95
CA TYR A 602 6.63 -13.57 22.01
C TYR A 602 5.71 -12.61 22.77
N ILE A 603 6.25 -11.91 23.76
CA ILE A 603 5.49 -10.98 24.60
C ILE A 603 5.64 -9.56 24.07
N VAL A 604 4.51 -8.93 23.75
CA VAL A 604 4.46 -7.52 23.32
C VAL A 604 3.88 -6.66 24.43
N ARG A 605 4.62 -5.62 24.84
CA ARG A 605 4.17 -4.69 25.88
C ARG A 605 3.20 -3.66 25.33
N THR A 606 1.94 -4.06 25.14
CA THR A 606 0.88 -3.23 24.54
C THR A 606 -0.51 -3.68 25.03
N GLY A 607 -1.55 -2.98 24.60
CA GLY A 607 -2.95 -3.38 24.80
C GLY A 607 -3.43 -4.44 23.80
N HIS A 608 -4.70 -4.80 23.87
CA HIS A 608 -5.27 -5.93 23.12
C HIS A 608 -5.08 -5.90 21.59
N SER A 609 -5.16 -4.71 20.97
CA SER A 609 -4.95 -4.53 19.52
C SER A 609 -3.46 -4.51 19.15
N ALA A 610 -2.79 -5.65 19.33
CA ALA A 610 -1.36 -5.78 19.13
C ALA A 610 -0.94 -5.94 17.67
N GLN A 611 -1.85 -6.28 16.75
CA GLN A 611 -1.54 -6.56 15.34
C GLN A 611 -0.92 -5.36 14.60
N GLY A 612 -1.23 -4.13 15.00
CA GLY A 612 -0.60 -2.92 14.44
C GLY A 612 0.67 -2.49 15.17
N HIS A 613 1.10 -3.20 16.22
CA HIS A 613 2.27 -2.81 17.01
C HIS A 613 3.57 -3.27 16.32
N PRO A 614 4.60 -2.42 16.21
CA PRO A 614 5.82 -2.74 15.45
C PRO A 614 6.51 -4.03 15.90
N LEU A 615 6.59 -4.27 17.21
CA LEU A 615 7.17 -5.53 17.74
C LEU A 615 6.36 -6.78 17.41
N ALA A 616 5.03 -6.68 17.27
CA ALA A 616 4.21 -7.82 16.84
C ALA A 616 4.43 -8.08 15.35
N ILE A 617 4.51 -7.02 14.54
CA ILE A 617 4.77 -7.10 13.11
C ILE A 617 6.15 -7.70 12.84
N GLU A 618 7.19 -7.29 13.56
CA GLU A 618 8.54 -7.86 13.44
C GLU A 618 8.59 -9.35 13.82
N GLU A 619 7.82 -9.76 14.82
CA GLU A 619 7.72 -11.19 15.17
C GLU A 619 6.99 -11.97 14.07
N VAL A 620 5.92 -11.44 13.49
CA VAL A 620 5.26 -12.05 12.32
C VAL A 620 6.25 -12.13 11.15
N ARG A 621 7.00 -11.06 10.87
CA ARG A 621 8.05 -11.04 9.84
C ARG A 621 9.06 -12.17 10.06
N ARG A 622 9.60 -12.30 11.26
CA ARG A 622 10.54 -13.38 11.63
C ARG A 622 9.93 -14.77 11.40
N ILE A 623 8.65 -14.96 11.77
CA ILE A 623 7.94 -16.22 11.60
C ILE A 623 7.74 -16.55 10.11
N LEU A 624 7.33 -15.59 9.28
CA LEU A 624 7.16 -15.78 7.84
C LEU A 624 8.49 -16.10 7.16
N LEU A 625 9.56 -15.35 7.45
CA LEU A 625 10.89 -15.64 6.91
C LEU A 625 11.40 -17.04 7.33
N LYS A 626 11.09 -17.47 8.56
CA LYS A 626 11.41 -18.84 8.99
C LYS A 626 10.58 -19.89 8.24
N HIS A 627 9.35 -19.58 7.85
CA HIS A 627 8.47 -20.50 7.15
C HIS A 627 8.92 -20.78 5.72
N ILE A 628 9.36 -19.77 4.97
CA ILE A 628 9.93 -19.97 3.62
C ILE A 628 11.27 -20.70 3.63
N ASN A 629 12.12 -20.46 4.64
CA ASN A 629 13.46 -21.04 4.72
C ASN A 629 13.51 -22.51 5.24
N LYS A 630 12.35 -23.10 5.57
CA LYS A 630 12.25 -24.50 5.99
C LYS A 630 11.95 -25.47 4.84
N LYS A 631 11.83 -24.97 3.61
CA LYS A 631 11.60 -25.79 2.41
C LYS A 631 12.85 -26.54 1.97
#